data_AF-A0AAV2FSC1-F1
#
_entry.id   AF-A0AAV2FSC1-F1
#
_cell.length_a   1.000
_cell.length_b   1.000
_cell.length_c   1.000
_cell.angle_alpha   90.00
_cell.angle_beta   90.00
_cell.angle_gamma   90.00
#
_symmetry.space_group_name_H-M   'P 1'
#
loop_
_entity.id
_entity.type
_entity.pdbx_description
1 polymer ?
#
loop_
_entity_poly.entity_id
_entity_poly.type
_entity_poly.pdbx_seq_one_letter_code
_entity_poly.pdbx_strand_id
1 'polypeptide(L)'
;MLFSLTLFPPLKSRLEMAMQFWTLEYIRTTENPSGTILVGETSKDEIAPYVASFSSRGSNRLNPEILKPDITAPGVDILVVWSPVSSTSGSPFDTREVKFGVISGTSTSCSHTSAIAAYVKALQPDWSPAAIKSAIMTTANVMDVKWLCAQFGF
;
A
#
# COMPACT_ATOMS: atom_id res chain seq x y z
N MET A 1 34.59 -19.66 -15.92
CA MET A 1 33.24 -20.18 -15.57
C MET A 1 32.92 -19.67 -14.17
N LEU A 2 32.41 -18.44 -14.06
CA LEU A 2 32.07 -17.78 -12.80
C LEU A 2 30.55 -17.56 -12.82
N PHE A 3 29.80 -18.51 -12.29
CA PHE A 3 28.42 -18.27 -11.91
C PHE A 3 28.46 -17.43 -10.63
N SER A 4 28.47 -16.11 -10.77
CA SER A 4 28.06 -15.25 -9.67
C SER A 4 26.55 -15.43 -9.52
N LEU A 5 26.13 -16.17 -8.51
CA LEU A 5 24.76 -16.17 -8.02
C LEU A 5 24.42 -14.73 -7.61
N THR A 6 23.95 -13.94 -8.56
CA THR A 6 23.28 -12.67 -8.29
C THR A 6 22.16 -12.97 -7.30
N LEU A 7 22.22 -12.38 -6.11
CA LEU A 7 21.13 -12.40 -5.14
C LEU A 7 19.84 -12.04 -5.87
N PHE A 8 18.98 -13.03 -6.10
CA PHE A 8 17.63 -12.80 -6.59
C PHE A 8 16.72 -12.65 -5.37
N PRO A 9 15.90 -11.59 -5.30
CA PRO A 9 15.76 -10.48 -6.24
C PRO A 9 16.87 -9.41 -6.09
N PRO A 10 17.18 -8.67 -7.17
CA PRO A 10 18.17 -7.59 -7.14
C PRO A 10 17.74 -6.44 -6.22
N LEU A 11 18.72 -5.74 -5.63
CA LEU A 11 18.46 -4.50 -4.89
C LEU A 11 17.82 -3.46 -5.81
N LYS A 12 16.71 -2.86 -5.35
CA LYS A 12 15.93 -1.90 -6.12
C LYS A 12 15.45 -0.77 -5.22
N SER A 13 15.53 0.45 -5.72
CA SER A 13 14.89 1.64 -5.15
C SER A 13 14.12 2.37 -6.26
N ARG A 14 13.04 3.08 -5.88
CA ARG A 14 12.33 3.98 -6.79
C ARG A 14 12.69 5.41 -6.41
N LEU A 15 13.30 6.13 -7.33
CA LEU A 15 13.64 7.54 -7.15
C LEU A 15 12.44 8.43 -7.49
N GLU A 16 12.33 9.55 -6.79
CA GLU A 16 11.43 10.63 -7.16
C GLU A 16 11.80 11.20 -8.53
N MET A 17 10.80 11.72 -9.26
CA MET A 17 10.98 12.16 -10.64
C MET A 17 12.11 13.21 -10.76
N ALA A 18 12.19 14.15 -9.82
CA ALA A 18 13.26 15.15 -9.79
C ALA A 18 14.65 14.52 -9.64
N MET A 19 14.80 13.52 -8.77
CA MET A 19 16.08 12.83 -8.56
C MET A 19 16.50 11.98 -9.75
N GLN A 20 15.55 11.44 -10.52
CA GLN A 20 15.85 10.69 -11.74
C GLN A 20 16.59 11.54 -12.77
N PHE A 21 16.16 12.80 -12.97
CA PHE A 21 16.83 13.74 -13.87
C PHE A 21 18.29 13.99 -13.47
N TRP A 22 18.53 14.29 -12.19
CA TRP A 22 19.89 14.50 -11.68
C TRP A 22 20.76 13.26 -11.79
N THR A 23 20.17 12.08 -11.60
CA THR A 23 20.88 10.80 -11.74
C THR A 23 21.30 10.55 -13.19
N LEU A 24 20.41 10.81 -14.15
CA LEU A 24 20.73 10.68 -15.58
C LEU A 24 21.82 11.66 -16.01
N GLU A 25 21.75 12.90 -15.51
CA GLU A 25 22.79 13.89 -15.79
C GLU A 25 24.14 13.47 -15.19
N TYR A 26 24.17 12.99 -13.95
CA TYR A 26 25.37 12.45 -13.32
C TYR A 26 26.01 11.32 -14.14
N ILE A 27 25.19 10.41 -14.67
CA ILE A 27 25.66 9.30 -15.53
C ILE A 27 26.27 9.84 -16.83
N ARG A 28 25.69 10.90 -17.40
CA ARG A 28 26.11 11.48 -18.68
C ARG A 28 27.40 12.28 -18.57
N THR A 29 27.62 12.97 -17.45
CA THR A 29 28.75 13.91 -17.28
C THR A 29 29.99 13.27 -16.67
N THR A 30 29.86 12.10 -16.06
CA THR A 30 30.94 11.44 -15.32
C THR A 30 31.49 10.28 -16.14
N GLU A 31 32.82 10.17 -16.26
CA GLU A 31 33.44 9.11 -17.08
C GLU A 31 33.18 7.69 -16.54
N ASN A 32 33.12 7.53 -15.21
CA ASN A 32 32.86 6.24 -14.54
C ASN A 32 31.85 6.42 -13.39
N PRO A 33 30.54 6.55 -13.69
CA PRO A 33 29.53 6.78 -12.67
C PRO A 33 29.35 5.52 -11.80
N SER A 34 29.44 5.69 -10.49
CA SER A 34 29.13 4.64 -9.50
C SER A 34 28.17 5.18 -8.44
N GLY A 35 27.43 4.27 -7.80
CA GLY A 35 26.45 4.61 -6.77
C GLY A 35 26.18 3.42 -5.86
N THR A 36 25.69 3.69 -4.66
CA THR A 36 25.38 2.67 -3.65
C THR A 36 23.92 2.78 -3.24
N ILE A 37 23.21 1.65 -3.25
CA ILE A 37 21.85 1.55 -2.72
C ILE A 37 21.96 1.12 -1.26
N LEU A 38 21.57 2.01 -0.35
CA LEU A 38 21.51 1.72 1.08
C LEU A 38 20.26 0.92 1.44
N VAL A 39 20.26 0.34 2.64
CA VAL A 39 19.08 -0.32 3.21
C VAL A 39 17.98 0.73 3.43
N GLY A 40 16.73 0.36 3.13
CA GLY A 40 15.59 1.25 3.32
C GLY A 40 15.33 1.54 4.80
N GLU A 41 15.07 2.81 5.11
CA GLU A 41 14.65 3.26 6.44
C GLU A 41 13.16 3.61 6.43
N THR A 42 12.52 3.51 7.59
CA THR A 42 11.14 3.95 7.76
C THR A 42 11.11 5.41 8.19
N SER A 43 10.17 6.17 7.63
CA SER A 43 9.91 7.55 8.04
C SER A 43 8.43 7.73 8.29
N LYS A 44 8.09 8.67 9.17
CA LYS A 44 6.70 9.01 9.44
C LYS A 44 6.20 9.95 8.35
N ASP A 45 5.11 9.55 7.71
CA ASP A 45 4.40 10.42 6.79
C ASP A 45 3.48 11.36 7.60
N GLU A 46 3.81 12.66 7.60
CA GLU A 46 3.05 13.69 8.30
C GLU A 46 1.74 14.04 7.59
N ILE A 47 1.55 13.60 6.35
CA ILE A 47 0.38 13.90 5.50
C ILE A 47 -0.65 12.77 5.54
N ALA A 48 -0.30 11.58 6.05
CA ALA A 48 -1.23 10.48 6.21
C ALA A 48 -2.39 10.82 7.18
N PRO A 49 -3.61 10.28 6.97
CA PRO A 49 -4.01 9.31 5.95
C PRO A 49 -4.53 9.95 4.66
N TYR A 50 -4.21 9.34 3.52
CA TYR A 50 -4.77 9.68 2.20
C TYR A 50 -5.09 8.42 1.39
N VAL A 51 -5.88 8.57 0.32
CA VAL A 51 -6.28 7.46 -0.54
C VAL A 51 -5.14 7.08 -1.48
N ALA A 52 -4.74 5.81 -1.44
CA ALA A 52 -3.70 5.28 -2.33
C ALA A 52 -4.09 5.43 -3.81
N SER A 53 -3.11 5.68 -4.68
CA SER A 53 -3.34 5.90 -6.12
C SER A 53 -3.99 4.72 -6.83
N PHE A 54 -3.73 3.49 -6.39
CA PHE A 54 -4.32 2.27 -6.94
C PHE A 54 -5.74 1.96 -6.43
N SER A 55 -6.23 2.70 -5.42
CA SER A 55 -7.54 2.44 -4.84
C SER A 55 -8.65 2.82 -5.82
N SER A 56 -9.56 1.88 -6.09
CA SER A 56 -10.71 2.12 -6.96
C SER A 56 -11.59 3.24 -6.43
N ARG A 57 -12.04 4.11 -7.34
CA ARG A 57 -12.91 5.25 -7.05
C ARG A 57 -14.33 4.99 -7.57
N GLY A 58 -15.31 5.64 -6.95
CA GLY A 58 -16.69 5.65 -7.41
C GLY A 58 -16.91 6.48 -8.69
N SER A 59 -18.15 6.66 -9.16
CA SER A 59 -19.41 6.20 -8.54
C SER A 59 -19.74 4.74 -8.87
N ASN A 60 -20.77 4.20 -8.21
CA ASN A 60 -21.26 2.86 -8.48
C ASN A 60 -21.89 2.80 -9.88
N ARG A 61 -21.30 1.99 -10.78
CA ARG A 61 -21.75 1.85 -12.17
C ARG A 61 -23.13 1.20 -12.31
N LEU A 62 -23.57 0.40 -11.33
CA LEU A 62 -24.85 -0.30 -11.37
C LEU A 62 -25.99 0.53 -10.78
N ASN A 63 -25.71 1.26 -9.71
CA ASN A 63 -26.68 2.16 -9.09
C ASN A 63 -25.97 3.46 -8.66
N PRO A 64 -26.00 4.50 -9.52
CA PRO A 64 -25.32 5.77 -9.27
C PRO A 64 -25.82 6.51 -8.02
N GLU A 65 -27.03 6.23 -7.55
CA GLU A 65 -27.61 6.85 -6.34
C GLU A 65 -26.94 6.34 -5.06
N ILE A 66 -26.27 5.18 -5.11
CA ILE A 66 -25.55 4.60 -3.98
C ILE A 66 -24.06 4.92 -4.10
N LEU A 67 -23.58 5.83 -3.25
CA LEU A 67 -22.17 6.22 -3.20
C LEU A 67 -21.27 5.05 -2.75
N LYS A 68 -20.14 4.90 -3.45
CA LYS A 68 -19.08 3.93 -3.17
C LYS A 68 -17.70 4.55 -3.41
N PRO A 69 -16.64 4.12 -2.71
CA PRO A 69 -16.61 3.13 -1.62
C PRO A 69 -17.32 3.62 -0.34
N ASP A 70 -17.63 2.70 0.58
CA ASP A 70 -18.33 3.04 1.84
C ASP A 70 -17.39 3.63 2.91
N ILE A 71 -16.18 3.08 3.05
CA ILE A 71 -15.21 3.46 4.08
C ILE A 71 -13.79 3.14 3.61
N THR A 72 -12.80 3.80 4.19
CA THR A 72 -11.36 3.57 3.97
C THR A 72 -10.69 3.04 5.22
N ALA A 73 -9.67 2.19 5.05
CA ALA A 73 -8.85 1.64 6.13
C ALA A 73 -7.40 1.47 5.67
N PRO A 74 -6.44 1.31 6.60
CA PRO A 74 -5.03 1.13 6.26
C PRO A 74 -4.81 -0.06 5.33
N GLY A 75 -4.10 0.17 4.22
CA GLY A 75 -3.81 -0.87 3.23
C GLY A 75 -2.56 -0.63 2.41
N VAL A 76 -1.73 0.34 2.78
CA VAL A 76 -0.44 0.60 2.15
C VAL A 76 0.64 0.22 3.16
N ASP A 77 1.62 -0.54 2.68
CA ASP A 77 2.81 -0.99 3.41
C ASP A 77 2.49 -1.62 4.77
N ILE A 78 1.53 -2.56 4.73
CA ILE A 78 1.09 -3.31 5.92
C ILE A 78 1.99 -4.53 6.11
N LEU A 79 2.54 -4.67 7.32
CA LEU A 79 3.26 -5.87 7.75
C LEU A 79 2.26 -7.01 8.02
N VAL A 80 2.41 -8.11 7.31
CA VAL A 80 1.54 -9.29 7.40
C VAL A 80 2.35 -10.55 7.62
N VAL A 81 1.73 -11.57 8.21
CA VAL A 81 2.31 -12.92 8.29
C VAL A 81 2.45 -13.48 6.87
N TRP A 82 3.59 -14.10 6.60
CA TRP A 82 3.92 -14.68 5.31
C TRP A 82 4.22 -16.17 5.43
N SER A 83 3.86 -16.93 4.41
CA SER A 83 4.16 -18.35 4.38
C SER A 83 5.63 -18.56 4.00
N PRO A 84 6.39 -19.40 4.73
CA PRO A 84 7.81 -19.64 4.43
C PRO A 84 8.01 -20.31 3.07
N VAL A 85 6.99 -21.01 2.55
CA VAL A 85 7.05 -21.67 1.23
C VAL A 85 6.65 -20.75 0.07
N SER A 86 6.18 -19.53 0.35
CA SER A 86 5.77 -18.58 -0.68
C SER A 86 6.84 -17.54 -0.95
N SER A 87 7.16 -17.33 -2.22
CA SER A 87 8.08 -16.28 -2.67
C SER A 87 7.60 -14.90 -2.22
N THR A 88 8.48 -14.12 -1.61
CA THR A 88 8.18 -12.77 -1.10
C THR A 88 8.05 -11.76 -2.24
N SER A 89 8.83 -11.91 -3.31
CA SER A 89 8.77 -11.02 -4.48
C SER A 89 7.76 -11.46 -5.56
N GLY A 90 7.10 -12.61 -5.36
CA GLY A 90 6.26 -13.23 -6.40
C GLY A 90 7.04 -13.85 -7.55
N SER A 91 8.38 -13.80 -7.51
CA SER A 91 9.25 -14.45 -8.50
C SER A 91 9.51 -15.90 -8.11
N PRO A 92 9.44 -16.86 -9.05
CA PRO A 92 9.79 -18.26 -8.77
C PRO A 92 11.29 -18.46 -8.45
N PHE A 93 12.13 -17.45 -8.72
CA PHE A 93 13.57 -17.49 -8.46
C PHE A 93 13.96 -16.86 -7.11
N ASP A 94 13.00 -16.32 -6.35
CA ASP A 94 13.24 -15.77 -5.02
C ASP A 94 13.10 -16.87 -3.98
N THR A 95 14.24 -17.29 -3.44
CA THR A 95 14.36 -18.36 -2.44
C THR A 95 14.34 -17.84 -1.01
N ARG A 96 14.05 -16.55 -0.79
CA ARG A 96 14.03 -15.98 0.56
C ARG A 96 12.78 -16.45 1.31
N GLU A 97 13.03 -17.03 2.47
CA GLU A 97 11.99 -17.38 3.43
C GLU A 97 11.85 -16.27 4.47
N VAL A 98 10.66 -15.69 4.59
CA VAL A 98 10.34 -14.66 5.58
C VAL A 98 9.10 -15.06 6.36
N LYS A 99 9.07 -14.74 7.66
CA LYS A 99 7.88 -14.93 8.50
C LYS A 99 6.86 -13.83 8.33
N PHE A 100 7.33 -12.66 7.87
CA PHE A 100 6.52 -11.48 7.66
C PHE A 100 6.92 -10.81 6.34
N GLY A 101 5.92 -10.27 5.64
CA GLY A 101 6.10 -9.49 4.43
C GLY A 101 5.38 -8.15 4.55
N VAL A 102 5.79 -7.19 3.74
CA VAL A 102 5.10 -5.89 3.63
C VAL A 102 4.36 -5.87 2.30
N ILE A 103 3.04 -5.68 2.36
CA ILE A 103 2.19 -5.64 1.16
C ILE A 103 1.24 -4.46 1.18
N SER A 104 0.91 -4.01 -0.03
CA SER A 104 -0.03 -2.91 -0.30
C SER A 104 -1.20 -3.43 -1.12
N GLY A 105 -2.42 -3.05 -0.77
CA GLY A 105 -3.62 -3.39 -1.53
C GLY A 105 -4.92 -3.10 -0.80
N THR A 106 -6.03 -2.98 -1.54
CA THR A 106 -7.37 -2.87 -0.93
C THR A 106 -7.77 -4.14 -0.18
N SER A 107 -7.15 -5.29 -0.50
CA SER A 107 -7.32 -6.55 0.21
C SER A 107 -6.84 -6.48 1.67
N THR A 108 -5.77 -5.72 1.96
CA THR A 108 -5.33 -5.49 3.34
C THR A 108 -6.16 -4.44 4.07
N SER A 109 -6.69 -3.43 3.36
CA SER A 109 -7.73 -2.56 3.93
C SER A 109 -8.98 -3.35 4.33
N CYS A 110 -9.40 -4.31 3.50
CA CYS A 110 -10.56 -5.17 3.74
C CYS A 110 -10.43 -5.99 5.03
N SER A 111 -9.26 -6.58 5.29
CA SER A 111 -9.05 -7.35 6.53
C SER A 111 -9.16 -6.48 7.79
N HIS A 112 -8.63 -5.26 7.78
CA HIS A 112 -8.81 -4.30 8.88
C HIS A 112 -10.30 -3.98 9.12
N THR A 113 -11.05 -3.65 8.06
CA THR A 113 -12.49 -3.37 8.21
C THR A 113 -13.28 -4.58 8.69
N SER A 114 -12.90 -5.78 8.27
CA SER A 114 -13.54 -7.04 8.69
C SER A 114 -13.28 -7.31 10.18
N ALA A 115 -12.05 -7.07 10.65
CA ALA A 115 -11.70 -7.20 12.06
C ALA A 115 -12.50 -6.21 12.94
N ILE A 116 -12.65 -4.96 12.50
CA ILE A 116 -13.46 -3.96 13.18
C ILE A 116 -14.94 -4.40 13.23
N ALA A 117 -15.49 -4.87 12.10
CA ALA A 117 -16.86 -5.36 12.06
C ALA A 117 -17.09 -6.57 12.99
N ALA A 118 -16.15 -7.51 13.02
CA ALA A 118 -16.18 -8.65 13.94
C ALA A 118 -16.10 -8.21 15.41
N TYR A 119 -15.25 -7.23 15.72
CA TYR A 119 -15.14 -6.66 17.06
C TYR A 119 -16.45 -5.99 17.51
N VAL A 120 -17.06 -5.18 16.65
CA VAL A 120 -18.37 -4.57 16.92
C VAL A 120 -19.45 -5.65 17.10
N LYS A 121 -19.46 -6.70 16.27
CA LYS A 121 -20.39 -7.83 16.42
C LYS A 121 -20.22 -8.58 17.73
N ALA A 122 -18.98 -8.74 18.21
CA ALA A 122 -18.71 -9.38 19.49
C ALA A 122 -19.27 -8.58 20.67
N LEU A 123 -19.21 -7.25 20.60
CA LEU A 123 -19.79 -6.36 21.62
C LEU A 123 -21.32 -6.20 21.49
N GLN A 124 -21.85 -6.34 20.28
CA GLN A 124 -23.28 -6.17 19.97
C GLN A 124 -23.81 -7.36 19.15
N PRO A 125 -24.01 -8.54 19.78
CA PRO A 125 -24.38 -9.76 19.06
C PRO A 125 -25.71 -9.71 18.32
N ASP A 126 -26.64 -8.85 18.74
CA ASP A 126 -27.97 -8.73 18.12
C ASP A 126 -28.00 -7.78 16.92
N TRP A 127 -26.94 -6.99 16.70
CA TRP A 127 -26.93 -6.02 15.61
C TRP A 127 -26.91 -6.70 14.23
N SER A 128 -27.70 -6.17 13.31
CA SER A 128 -27.71 -6.59 11.91
C SER A 128 -26.43 -6.15 11.19
N PRO A 129 -26.03 -6.79 10.07
CA PRO A 129 -24.90 -6.34 9.29
C PRO A 129 -25.00 -4.88 8.83
N ALA A 130 -26.23 -4.42 8.54
CA ALA A 130 -26.50 -3.04 8.17
C ALA A 130 -26.28 -2.07 9.35
N ALA A 131 -26.67 -2.46 10.56
CA ALA A 131 -26.44 -1.67 11.78
C ALA A 131 -24.94 -1.53 12.08
N ILE A 132 -24.17 -2.62 11.95
CA ILE A 132 -22.71 -2.61 12.14
C ILE A 132 -22.04 -1.72 11.10
N LYS A 133 -22.40 -1.90 9.82
CA LYS A 133 -21.90 -1.04 8.73
C LYS A 133 -22.21 0.43 9.01
N SER A 134 -23.45 0.73 9.39
CA SER A 134 -23.87 2.10 9.71
C SER A 134 -23.04 2.68 10.84
N ALA A 135 -22.88 1.95 11.96
CA ALA A 135 -22.12 2.41 13.10
C ALA A 135 -20.66 2.73 12.74
N ILE A 136 -20.01 1.88 11.95
CA ILE A 136 -18.62 2.09 11.53
C ILE A 136 -18.53 3.31 10.58
N MET A 137 -19.46 3.45 9.63
CA MET A 137 -19.45 4.57 8.68
C MET A 137 -19.73 5.92 9.36
N THR A 138 -20.69 5.99 10.27
CA THR A 138 -21.09 7.26 10.92
C THR A 138 -20.13 7.70 12.03
N THR A 139 -19.23 6.82 12.46
CA THR A 139 -18.17 7.13 13.44
C THR A 139 -16.79 7.26 12.81
N ALA A 140 -16.68 7.09 11.49
CA ALA A 140 -15.43 7.25 10.77
C ALA A 140 -14.96 8.71 10.76
N ASN A 141 -13.64 8.92 10.88
CA ASN A 141 -13.04 10.24 10.72
C ASN A 141 -13.06 10.66 9.25
N VAL A 142 -13.39 11.93 9.00
CA VAL A 142 -13.31 12.53 7.66
C VAL A 142 -11.84 12.66 7.27
N MET A 143 -11.46 12.15 6.10
CA MET A 143 -10.11 12.33 5.57
C MET A 143 -9.90 13.76 5.07
N ASP A 144 -8.68 14.29 5.25
CA ASP A 144 -8.35 15.62 4.77
C ASP A 144 -8.42 15.69 3.24
N VAL A 145 -9.19 16.66 2.73
CA VAL A 145 -9.41 16.90 1.30
C VAL A 145 -8.31 17.76 0.67
N LYS A 146 -7.40 18.34 1.45
CA LYS A 146 -6.30 19.19 0.93
C LYS A 146 -5.47 18.51 -0.15
N TRP A 147 -5.36 17.19 -0.12
CA TRP A 147 -4.55 16.41 -1.06
C TRP A 147 -5.36 15.75 -2.17
N LEU A 148 -6.69 15.82 -2.14
CA LEU A 148 -7.54 15.34 -3.23
C LEU A 148 -7.30 16.16 -4.51
N CYS A 149 -7.18 17.49 -4.40
CA CYS A 149 -7.04 18.37 -5.56
C CYS A 149 -5.72 18.15 -6.32
N ALA A 150 -4.62 17.82 -5.61
CA ALA A 150 -3.34 17.49 -6.24
C ALA A 150 -3.34 16.15 -7.01
N GLN A 151 -4.35 15.30 -6.80
CA GLN A 151 -4.45 13.98 -7.44
C GLN A 151 -5.52 13.93 -8.55
N PHE A 152 -6.40 14.92 -8.62
CA PHE A 152 -7.38 15.11 -9.69
C PHE A 152 -6.92 16.18 -10.67
N GLY A 153 -5.65 16.13 -11.08
CA GLY A 153 -5.06 17.07 -12.05
C GLY A 153 -6.03 17.40 -13.18
N PHE A 154 -6.64 18.57 -13.07
CA PHE A 154 -7.15 19.40 -14.15
C PHE A 154 -6.21 20.58 -14.24
#